data_AF-A0A845JSP1-F1
#
_entry.id   AF-A0A845JSP1-F1
#
_cell.length_a   1.000
_cell.length_b   1.000
_cell.length_c   1.000
_cell.angle_alpha   90.00
_cell.angle_beta   90.00
_cell.angle_gamma   90.00
#
_symmetry.space_group_name_H-M   'P 1'
#
loop_
_entity.id
_entity.type
_entity.pdbx_description
1 polymer ?
#
loop_
_entity_poly.entity_id
_entity_poly.type
_entity_poly.pdbx_seq_one_letter_code
_entity_poly.pdbx_strand_id
1 'polypeptide(L)'
;MTKKFTLNKLAEEMIRESKRPFTINDFAKNLETRWQKQISDSSLKKVRQILLNHHSLIGIKENDFVPCRAVIEKINHVSLAVPLGTWELKQGMLIPGHRLMPFLLADRKEEDLTFVDADGNEIKKLKQTFFIQDVASFYQYCGNFPEEIKINEKVPGKSCMTVTAWDMGPYYKKFGTKPGDALLVDLVDYEKGVFQVRPYSASEMRSGRLRKRSFYLALATQMDPLSQDEKFCSEALDKQLLRVLFSLEAETLKNIEVFSVIDFLESLKEWTVVGREKGGVQLIPVWKSEPGPFVKSSQRRTIKGEMGTLNEIFQDLELSFDAQEFKSILYTVMSSDKYKLETVFFLLFGGQGELFKDKKQHEVFYGNLREMLFKICEDLKTKESILISGLREQCVDIKMSLVGIMRFLEDQEVGLEDLPADILNQIIELDQFCNDSLRRFSMREEPPELIFIRDLRVALKVVVPQLALLEEEIYSQIAIY
;
A
#
# COMPACT_ATOMS: atom_id res chain seq x y z
N MET A 1 -5.81 50.04 21.24
CA MET A 1 -6.94 49.09 21.42
C MET A 1 -6.40 47.67 21.28
N THR A 2 -6.19 46.98 22.39
CA THR A 2 -5.77 45.56 22.42
C THR A 2 -6.93 44.70 21.95
N LYS A 3 -6.77 43.99 20.83
CA LYS A 3 -7.76 43.00 20.36
C LYS A 3 -7.97 41.99 21.49
N LYS A 4 -9.18 41.90 22.05
CA LYS A 4 -9.55 40.81 22.96
C LYS A 4 -9.59 39.53 22.12
N PHE A 5 -8.51 38.76 22.14
CA PHE A 5 -8.48 37.44 21.52
C PHE A 5 -9.36 36.48 22.34
N THR A 6 -10.03 35.55 21.66
CA THR A 6 -10.72 34.41 22.30
C THR A 6 -9.70 33.32 22.66
N LEU A 7 -10.00 32.45 23.64
CA LEU A 7 -9.00 31.55 24.24
C LEU A 7 -8.44 30.61 23.18
N ASN A 8 -9.34 30.17 22.31
CA ASN A 8 -9.03 29.37 21.15
C ASN A 8 -8.11 30.12 20.18
N LYS A 9 -8.40 31.39 19.85
CA LYS A 9 -7.57 32.14 18.89
C LYS A 9 -6.16 32.39 19.41
N LEU A 10 -6.02 32.68 20.71
CA LEU A 10 -4.70 32.83 21.32
C LEU A 10 -3.95 31.50 21.39
N ALA A 11 -4.65 30.39 21.68
CA ALA A 11 -4.07 29.06 21.65
C ALA A 11 -3.59 28.69 20.23
N GLU A 12 -4.39 28.94 19.20
CA GLU A 12 -4.03 28.74 17.79
C GLU A 12 -2.76 29.53 17.38
N GLU A 13 -2.70 30.82 17.73
CA GLU A 13 -1.52 31.65 17.49
C GLU A 13 -0.28 31.10 18.21
N MET A 14 -0.42 30.69 19.47
CA MET A 14 0.67 30.08 20.23
C MET A 14 1.15 28.75 19.64
N ILE A 15 0.23 27.90 19.15
CA ILE A 15 0.59 26.64 18.50
C ILE A 15 1.40 26.92 17.23
N ARG A 16 0.97 27.87 16.41
CA ARG A 16 1.68 28.26 15.17
C ARG A 16 3.07 28.83 15.44
N GLU A 17 3.23 29.57 16.53
CA GLU A 17 4.52 30.13 16.95
C GLU A 17 5.46 29.10 17.60
N SER A 18 4.94 27.95 18.02
CA SER A 18 5.70 26.98 18.79
C SER A 18 6.75 26.27 17.93
N LYS A 19 8.01 26.33 18.37
CA LYS A 19 9.17 25.71 17.70
C LYS A 19 9.86 24.62 18.51
N ARG A 20 9.37 24.37 19.73
CA ARG A 20 9.98 23.41 20.67
C ARG A 20 8.90 22.56 21.31
N PRO A 21 9.24 21.32 21.72
CA PRO A 21 8.36 20.51 22.55
C PRO A 21 7.90 21.26 23.80
N PHE A 22 6.67 21.04 24.22
CA PHE A 22 6.10 21.65 25.42
C PHE A 22 5.13 20.71 26.12
N THR A 23 4.97 20.90 27.43
CA THR A 23 3.91 20.21 28.19
C THR A 23 2.63 21.06 28.22
N ILE A 24 1.50 20.44 28.53
CA ILE A 24 0.25 21.18 28.74
C ILE A 24 0.37 22.24 29.84
N ASN A 25 1.16 21.96 30.89
CA ASN A 25 1.34 22.87 31.99
C ASN A 25 2.16 24.10 31.56
N ASP A 26 3.20 23.90 30.76
CA ASP A 26 4.00 25.00 30.20
C ASP A 26 3.17 25.84 29.23
N PHE A 27 2.39 25.17 28.37
CA PHE A 27 1.47 25.84 27.45
C PHE A 27 0.42 26.66 28.20
N ALA A 28 -0.20 26.09 29.24
CA ALA A 28 -1.22 26.76 30.04
C ALA A 28 -0.66 28.00 30.76
N LYS A 29 0.54 27.91 31.36
CA LYS A 29 1.20 29.05 32.01
C LYS A 29 1.49 30.18 31.02
N ASN A 30 1.97 29.85 29.82
CA ASN A 30 2.24 30.84 28.78
C ASN A 30 0.92 31.46 28.25
N LEU A 31 -0.12 30.63 28.12
CA LEU A 31 -1.45 31.07 27.72
C LEU A 31 -2.04 32.01 28.77
N GLU A 32 -1.98 31.70 30.06
CA GLU A 32 -2.38 32.59 31.17
C GLU A 32 -1.65 33.93 31.13
N THR A 33 -0.34 33.89 30.88
CA THR A 33 0.51 35.08 30.79
C THR A 33 0.09 36.01 29.65
N ARG A 34 -0.15 35.45 28.45
CA ARG A 34 -0.59 36.21 27.27
C ARG A 34 -2.05 36.64 27.35
N TRP A 35 -2.89 35.80 27.96
CA TRP A 35 -4.32 36.03 28.15
C TRP A 35 -4.61 37.02 29.30
N GLN A 36 -3.66 37.18 30.23
CA GLN A 36 -3.76 38.00 31.45
C GLN A 36 -4.93 37.60 32.37
N LYS A 37 -5.32 36.32 32.37
CA LYS A 37 -6.27 35.75 33.34
C LYS A 37 -5.90 34.31 33.65
N GLN A 38 -6.22 33.90 34.86
CA GLN A 38 -6.13 32.50 35.28
C GLN A 38 -7.13 31.64 34.49
N ILE A 39 -6.68 30.47 34.06
CA ILE A 39 -7.50 29.51 33.33
C ILE A 39 -8.20 28.62 34.35
N SER A 40 -9.53 28.53 34.29
CA SER A 40 -10.28 27.59 35.11
C SER A 40 -9.99 26.14 34.70
N ASP A 41 -10.13 25.17 35.62
CA ASP A 41 -9.95 23.74 35.30
C ASP A 41 -10.81 23.28 34.11
N SER A 42 -12.03 23.81 34.01
CA SER A 42 -12.94 23.55 32.89
C SER A 42 -12.42 24.09 31.55
N SER A 43 -11.74 25.24 31.56
CA SER A 43 -11.13 25.84 30.37
C SER A 43 -9.82 25.13 30.02
N LEU A 44 -9.05 24.68 31.02
CA LEU A 44 -7.84 23.88 30.81
C LEU A 44 -8.16 22.54 30.15
N LYS A 45 -9.26 21.86 30.54
CA LYS A 45 -9.75 20.66 29.85
C LYS A 45 -10.07 20.92 28.37
N LYS A 46 -10.65 22.09 28.04
CA LYS A 46 -10.92 22.48 26.65
C LYS A 46 -9.62 22.73 25.87
N VAL A 47 -8.66 23.42 26.48
CA VAL A 47 -7.33 23.64 25.87
C VAL A 47 -6.62 22.30 25.64
N ARG A 48 -6.66 21.37 26.60
CA ARG A 48 -6.14 20.00 26.42
C ARG A 48 -6.75 19.33 25.20
N GLN A 49 -8.06 19.41 25.05
CA GLN A 49 -8.76 18.80 23.90
C GLN A 49 -8.36 19.46 22.57
N ILE A 50 -8.16 20.77 22.55
CA ILE A 50 -7.66 21.49 21.36
C ILE A 50 -6.27 20.96 20.99
N LEU A 51 -5.34 20.94 21.96
CA LEU A 51 -3.96 20.49 21.74
C LEU A 51 -3.90 19.04 21.26
N LEU A 52 -4.70 18.15 21.85
CA LEU A 52 -4.77 16.72 21.50
C LEU A 52 -5.24 16.48 20.05
N ASN A 53 -6.11 17.33 19.51
CA ASN A 53 -6.67 17.14 18.17
C ASN A 53 -6.08 18.10 17.13
N HIS A 54 -5.10 18.92 17.50
CA HIS A 54 -4.57 19.93 16.60
C HIS A 54 -3.71 19.27 15.50
N HIS A 55 -3.93 19.66 14.24
CA HIS A 55 -3.24 19.08 13.08
C HIS A 55 -1.74 19.43 13.03
N SER A 56 -1.35 20.61 13.54
CA SER A 56 0.06 21.05 13.62
C SER A 56 0.83 20.53 14.84
N LEU A 57 0.22 19.65 15.65
CA LEU A 57 0.86 19.07 16.85
C LEU A 57 0.88 17.55 16.78
N ILE A 58 1.94 16.98 17.34
CA ILE A 58 2.16 15.56 17.56
C ILE A 58 2.09 15.31 19.07
N GLY A 59 1.16 14.47 19.52
CA GLY A 59 1.14 14.01 20.90
C GLY A 59 2.20 12.92 21.12
N ILE A 60 3.02 13.05 22.16
CA ILE A 60 4.00 12.01 22.54
C ILE A 60 3.55 11.26 23.78
N LYS A 61 3.15 12.00 24.82
CA LYS A 61 2.57 11.47 26.06
C LYS A 61 1.27 12.20 26.33
N GLU A 62 0.54 11.77 27.36
CA GLU A 62 -0.75 12.36 27.74
C GLU A 62 -0.78 13.89 27.85
N ASN A 63 0.36 14.51 28.14
CA ASN A 63 0.51 15.94 28.39
C ASN A 63 1.65 16.58 27.59
N ASP A 64 2.32 15.85 26.69
CA ASP A 64 3.52 16.32 26.00
C ASP A 64 3.26 16.42 24.50
N PHE A 65 3.60 17.57 23.92
CA PHE A 65 3.31 17.90 22.54
C PHE A 65 4.57 18.38 21.81
N VAL A 66 4.69 17.98 20.55
CA VAL A 66 5.73 18.46 19.64
C VAL A 66 5.08 19.17 18.46
N PRO A 67 5.44 20.45 18.19
CA PRO A 67 5.03 21.11 16.97
C PRO A 67 5.61 20.41 15.74
N CYS A 68 4.81 20.19 14.70
CA CYS A 68 5.30 19.63 13.43
C CYS A 68 6.48 20.45 12.89
N ARG A 69 6.41 21.78 13.02
CA ARG A 69 7.49 22.72 12.68
C ARG A 69 8.83 22.37 13.34
N ALA A 70 8.83 21.94 14.60
CA ALA A 70 10.05 21.59 15.31
C ALA A 70 10.75 20.38 14.67
N VAL A 71 9.96 19.43 14.16
CA VAL A 71 10.47 18.27 13.42
C VAL A 71 10.97 18.70 12.06
N ILE A 72 10.21 19.51 11.32
CA ILE A 72 10.61 20.01 10.00
C ILE A 72 11.91 20.79 10.04
N GLU A 73 12.08 21.68 11.03
CA GLU A 73 13.34 22.42 11.22
C GLU A 73 14.53 21.48 11.49
N LYS A 74 14.31 20.29 12.07
CA LYS A 74 15.35 19.27 12.34
C LYS A 74 15.80 18.50 11.09
N ILE A 75 14.94 18.43 10.06
CA ILE A 75 15.17 17.63 8.84
C ILE A 75 15.16 18.49 7.57
N ASN A 76 15.24 19.81 7.70
CA ASN A 76 15.12 20.74 6.57
C ASN A 76 16.26 20.59 5.52
N HIS A 77 17.38 19.97 5.89
CA HIS A 77 18.50 19.65 5.01
C HIS A 77 18.24 18.40 4.17
N VAL A 78 17.20 17.63 4.46
CA VAL A 78 16.87 16.38 3.75
C VAL A 78 16.03 16.68 2.52
N SER A 79 16.52 16.31 1.34
CA SER A 79 15.77 16.36 0.09
C SER A 79 14.77 15.22 -0.01
N LEU A 80 13.57 15.48 -0.53
CA LEU A 80 12.65 14.40 -0.93
C LEU A 80 13.03 13.87 -2.31
N ALA A 81 13.23 12.57 -2.44
CA ALA A 81 13.35 11.93 -3.74
C ALA A 81 11.98 11.56 -4.28
N VAL A 82 11.71 12.00 -5.51
CA VAL A 82 10.47 11.76 -6.25
C VAL A 82 10.82 10.93 -7.49
N PRO A 83 10.67 9.59 -7.44
CA PRO A 83 10.86 8.74 -8.62
C PRO A 83 9.92 9.13 -9.75
N LEU A 84 10.43 9.18 -10.97
CA LEU A 84 9.67 9.60 -12.15
C LEU A 84 9.17 8.39 -12.93
N GLY A 85 7.84 8.32 -13.09
CA GLY A 85 7.19 7.32 -13.94
C GLY A 85 7.31 7.64 -15.42
N THR A 86 7.18 6.61 -16.27
CA THR A 86 7.15 6.78 -17.74
C THR A 86 6.01 7.70 -18.19
N TRP A 87 4.88 7.67 -17.47
CA TRP A 87 3.73 8.53 -17.72
C TRP A 87 4.06 10.01 -17.45
N GLU A 88 4.66 10.36 -16.31
CA GLU A 88 5.02 11.74 -15.96
C GLU A 88 6.03 12.33 -16.94
N LEU A 89 7.02 11.53 -17.34
CA LEU A 89 8.00 11.92 -18.36
C LEU A 89 7.35 12.19 -19.72
N LYS A 90 6.39 11.33 -20.12
CA LYS A 90 5.66 11.48 -21.38
C LYS A 90 4.77 12.73 -21.37
N GLN A 91 4.11 13.02 -20.26
CA GLN A 91 3.27 14.21 -20.12
C GLN A 91 4.08 15.49 -19.88
N GLY A 92 5.34 15.37 -19.44
CA GLY A 92 6.17 16.51 -19.08
C GLY A 92 5.66 17.22 -17.82
N MET A 93 5.15 16.47 -16.85
CA MET A 93 4.51 17.04 -15.66
C MET A 93 5.02 16.42 -14.37
N LEU A 94 4.81 17.16 -13.27
CA LEU A 94 4.97 16.67 -11.90
C LEU A 94 3.63 16.82 -11.16
N ILE A 95 3.17 15.73 -10.54
CA ILE A 95 2.00 15.71 -9.66
C ILE A 95 2.44 15.28 -8.25
N PRO A 96 2.79 16.20 -7.35
CA PRO A 96 3.47 15.86 -6.09
C PRO A 96 2.73 14.81 -5.24
N GLY A 97 1.47 15.05 -4.91
CA GLY A 97 0.67 14.12 -4.11
C GLY A 97 1.31 13.80 -2.76
N HIS A 98 1.17 12.55 -2.31
CA HIS A 98 1.74 12.08 -1.04
C HIS A 98 3.29 12.10 -1.02
N ARG A 99 3.95 12.28 -2.17
CA ARG A 99 5.41 12.26 -2.29
C ARG A 99 6.08 13.47 -1.64
N LEU A 100 5.30 14.47 -1.21
CA LEU A 100 5.77 15.60 -0.40
C LEU A 100 5.69 15.38 1.11
N MET A 101 5.16 14.24 1.58
CA MET A 101 5.18 13.95 3.02
C MET A 101 6.62 13.84 3.54
N PRO A 102 6.91 14.30 4.77
CA PRO A 102 6.01 14.97 5.71
C PRO A 102 6.05 16.51 5.61
N PHE A 103 6.61 17.09 4.55
CA PHE A 103 6.76 18.54 4.39
C PHE A 103 5.46 19.27 4.05
N LEU A 104 4.42 18.54 3.64
CA LEU A 104 3.10 19.11 3.42
C LEU A 104 2.45 19.52 4.75
N LEU A 105 2.05 20.78 4.85
CA LEU A 105 1.26 21.28 5.97
C LEU A 105 -0.19 20.79 5.85
N ALA A 106 -0.74 20.24 6.93
CA ALA A 106 -2.10 19.68 6.94
C ALA A 106 -3.21 20.71 6.64
N ASP A 107 -2.93 22.01 6.77
CA ASP A 107 -3.84 23.11 6.47
C ASP A 107 -3.63 23.76 5.08
N ARG A 108 -2.63 23.29 4.30
CA ARG A 108 -2.39 23.78 2.94
C ARG A 108 -2.90 22.83 1.88
N LYS A 109 -3.40 23.42 0.81
CA LYS A 109 -3.72 22.68 -0.40
C LYS A 109 -2.52 22.68 -1.35
N GLU A 110 -2.50 21.72 -2.26
CA GLU A 110 -1.47 21.68 -3.31
C GLU A 110 -1.50 22.93 -4.21
N GLU A 111 -2.67 23.55 -4.39
CA GLU A 111 -2.80 24.82 -5.13
C GLU A 111 -2.01 25.99 -4.51
N ASP A 112 -1.70 25.93 -3.21
CA ASP A 112 -0.94 26.96 -2.49
C ASP A 112 0.58 26.77 -2.60
N LEU A 113 1.05 25.62 -3.12
CA LEU A 113 2.47 25.30 -3.18
C LEU A 113 3.17 26.02 -4.33
N THR A 114 4.44 26.32 -4.14
CA THR A 114 5.28 26.90 -5.19
C THR A 114 6.49 26.01 -5.41
N PHE A 115 6.72 25.61 -6.65
CA PHE A 115 7.95 24.91 -7.04
C PHE A 115 8.84 25.86 -7.82
N VAL A 116 10.12 25.87 -7.50
CA VAL A 116 11.14 26.67 -8.17
C VAL A 116 12.24 25.77 -8.73
N ASP A 117 12.91 26.24 -9.77
CA ASP A 117 14.10 25.58 -10.30
C ASP A 117 15.36 25.88 -9.47
N ALA A 118 16.50 25.36 -9.91
CA ALA A 118 17.81 25.60 -9.29
C ALA A 118 18.19 27.09 -9.23
N ASP A 119 17.67 27.90 -10.15
CA ASP A 119 17.93 29.33 -10.30
C ASP A 119 16.92 30.18 -9.51
N GLY A 120 15.93 29.54 -8.86
CA GLY A 120 14.87 30.19 -8.08
C GLY A 120 13.67 30.66 -8.91
N ASN A 121 13.59 30.31 -10.19
CA ASN A 121 12.46 30.67 -11.04
C ASN A 121 11.28 29.74 -10.77
N GLU A 122 10.08 30.32 -10.67
CA GLU A 122 8.87 29.55 -10.47
C GLU A 122 8.56 28.65 -11.67
N ILE A 123 8.34 27.37 -11.39
CA ILE A 123 7.88 26.38 -12.35
C ILE A 123 6.38 26.59 -12.54
N LYS A 124 5.96 26.67 -13.80
CA LYS A 124 4.57 26.98 -14.15
C LYS A 124 3.61 25.92 -13.57
N LYS A 125 2.75 26.38 -12.67
CA LYS A 125 1.62 25.61 -12.13
C LYS A 125 0.49 25.51 -13.16
N LEU A 126 -0.14 24.35 -13.23
CA LEU A 126 -1.21 23.99 -14.15
C LEU A 126 -2.35 23.33 -13.38
N LYS A 127 -3.58 23.54 -13.82
CA LYS A 127 -4.75 22.78 -13.38
C LYS A 127 -5.23 21.96 -14.57
N GLN A 128 -5.16 20.63 -14.47
CA GLN A 128 -5.43 19.73 -15.60
C GLN A 128 -6.30 18.54 -15.19
N THR A 129 -7.13 18.08 -16.11
CA THR A 129 -8.04 16.96 -15.91
C THR A 129 -7.49 15.70 -16.58
N PHE A 130 -7.40 14.62 -15.83
CA PHE A 130 -6.94 13.30 -16.28
C PHE A 130 -7.96 12.20 -15.94
N PHE A 131 -7.81 11.02 -16.52
CA PHE A 131 -8.55 9.85 -16.05
C PHE A 131 -8.07 9.46 -14.66
N ILE A 132 -8.99 9.07 -13.77
CA ILE A 132 -8.65 8.72 -12.37
C ILE A 132 -7.55 7.66 -12.32
N GLN A 133 -7.62 6.62 -13.14
CA GLN A 133 -6.64 5.53 -13.19
C GLN A 133 -5.20 5.98 -13.48
N ASP A 134 -5.02 7.13 -14.16
CA ASP A 134 -3.69 7.62 -14.55
C ASP A 134 -3.00 8.39 -13.41
N VAL A 135 -3.79 8.91 -12.45
CA VAL A 135 -3.31 9.87 -11.44
C VAL A 135 -3.68 9.52 -10.00
N ALA A 136 -4.56 8.54 -9.77
CA ALA A 136 -5.01 8.15 -8.42
C ALA A 136 -3.85 7.66 -7.53
N SER A 137 -2.86 6.97 -8.10
CA SER A 137 -1.69 6.48 -7.37
C SER A 137 -0.92 7.60 -6.68
N PHE A 138 -0.86 8.82 -7.25
CA PHE A 138 -0.20 9.97 -6.61
C PHE A 138 -0.91 10.42 -5.32
N TYR A 139 -2.17 10.04 -5.12
CA TYR A 139 -2.97 10.44 -3.96
C TYR A 139 -3.34 9.28 -3.03
N GLN A 140 -2.86 8.07 -3.30
CA GLN A 140 -3.25 6.86 -2.57
C GLN A 140 -3.01 6.92 -1.05
N TYR A 141 -2.02 7.72 -0.62
CA TYR A 141 -1.71 7.92 0.80
C TYR A 141 -2.14 9.30 1.33
N CYS A 142 -2.89 10.08 0.55
CA CYS A 142 -3.37 11.39 0.97
C CYS A 142 -4.66 11.29 1.80
N GLY A 143 -4.79 12.16 2.80
CA GLY A 143 -6.04 12.33 3.56
C GLY A 143 -7.20 12.88 2.74
N ASN A 144 -6.86 13.73 1.75
CA ASN A 144 -7.81 14.43 0.91
C ASN A 144 -7.49 14.14 -0.55
N PHE A 145 -8.51 13.77 -1.32
CA PHE A 145 -8.43 13.69 -2.77
C PHE A 145 -8.47 15.11 -3.40
N PRO A 146 -8.00 15.25 -4.65
CA PRO A 146 -8.05 16.50 -5.41
C PRO A 146 -9.44 17.13 -5.51
N GLU A 147 -9.42 18.42 -5.87
CA GLU A 147 -10.55 19.35 -5.76
C GLU A 147 -11.83 18.95 -6.51
N GLU A 148 -11.70 18.29 -7.67
CA GLU A 148 -12.85 17.97 -8.52
C GLU A 148 -12.75 16.55 -9.11
N ILE A 149 -13.66 15.66 -8.69
CA ILE A 149 -13.84 14.34 -9.28
C ILE A 149 -15.14 14.33 -10.10
N LYS A 150 -15.04 13.98 -11.38
CA LYS A 150 -16.18 13.79 -12.28
C LYS A 150 -16.38 12.30 -12.51
N ILE A 151 -17.34 11.73 -11.80
CA ILE A 151 -17.67 10.31 -11.91
C ILE A 151 -18.54 10.08 -13.14
N ASN A 152 -18.16 9.11 -13.97
CA ASN A 152 -19.00 8.64 -15.06
C ASN A 152 -19.72 7.36 -14.62
N GLU A 153 -20.97 7.51 -14.20
CA GLU A 153 -21.80 6.41 -13.67
C GLU A 153 -22.05 5.28 -14.69
N LYS A 154 -21.94 5.56 -16.00
CA LYS A 154 -22.18 4.58 -17.06
C LYS A 154 -20.93 3.80 -17.46
N VAL A 155 -19.76 4.42 -17.32
CA VAL A 155 -18.46 3.81 -17.65
C VAL A 155 -17.43 4.30 -16.62
N PRO A 156 -17.25 3.59 -15.49
CA PRO A 156 -16.38 4.02 -14.40
C PRO A 156 -14.95 4.37 -14.83
N GLY A 157 -14.37 3.64 -15.79
CA GLY A 157 -13.03 3.91 -16.37
C GLY A 157 -12.92 5.21 -17.18
N LYS A 158 -14.02 5.91 -17.43
CA LYS A 158 -14.04 7.27 -18.02
C LYS A 158 -14.25 8.37 -16.99
N SER A 159 -14.19 8.03 -15.70
CA SER A 159 -14.21 9.03 -14.63
C SER A 159 -12.90 9.81 -14.63
N CYS A 160 -13.01 11.12 -14.42
CA CYS A 160 -11.89 12.04 -14.50
C CYS A 160 -11.68 12.78 -13.18
N MET A 161 -10.46 13.21 -12.94
CA MET A 161 -10.06 14.01 -11.79
C MET A 161 -9.26 15.21 -12.25
N THR A 162 -9.59 16.38 -11.72
CA THR A 162 -8.81 17.60 -11.94
C THR A 162 -7.78 17.74 -10.83
N VAL A 163 -6.52 17.88 -11.22
CA VAL A 163 -5.37 17.94 -10.31
C VAL A 163 -4.53 19.19 -10.56
N THR A 164 -3.81 19.61 -9.53
CA THR A 164 -2.75 20.63 -9.64
C THR A 164 -1.46 19.92 -10.05
N ALA A 165 -0.82 20.41 -11.10
CA ALA A 165 0.41 19.86 -11.64
C ALA A 165 1.39 20.98 -11.99
N TRP A 166 2.66 20.63 -12.24
CA TRP A 166 3.70 21.57 -12.65
C TRP A 166 4.28 21.18 -14.01
N ASP A 167 4.45 22.17 -14.90
CA ASP A 167 5.02 22.00 -16.24
C ASP A 167 6.53 21.74 -16.15
N MET A 168 6.88 20.46 -16.14
CA MET A 168 8.26 19.99 -16.05
C MET A 168 8.89 19.70 -17.41
N GLY A 169 8.14 19.80 -18.52
CA GLY A 169 8.60 19.47 -19.86
C GLY A 169 9.92 20.15 -20.25
N PRO A 170 10.08 21.47 -20.04
CA PRO A 170 11.36 22.16 -20.28
C PRO A 170 12.50 21.66 -19.39
N TYR A 171 12.20 21.35 -18.14
CA TYR A 171 13.18 20.94 -17.13
C TYR A 171 13.66 19.51 -17.34
N TYR A 172 12.76 18.55 -17.60
CA TYR A 172 13.14 17.17 -17.95
C TYR A 172 14.06 17.13 -19.17
N LYS A 173 13.81 17.98 -20.18
CA LYS A 173 14.70 18.14 -21.33
C LYS A 173 16.05 18.75 -20.93
N LYS A 174 16.05 19.83 -20.14
CA LYS A 174 17.28 20.48 -19.63
C LYS A 174 18.15 19.49 -18.82
N PHE A 175 17.52 18.62 -18.04
CA PHE A 175 18.18 17.63 -17.20
C PHE A 175 18.62 16.36 -17.94
N GLY A 176 18.10 16.12 -19.15
CA GLY A 176 18.31 14.85 -19.86
C GLY A 176 17.68 13.66 -19.15
N THR A 177 16.56 13.87 -18.46
CA THR A 177 15.90 12.88 -17.62
C THR A 177 15.39 11.70 -18.43
N LYS A 178 15.59 10.48 -17.91
CA LYS A 178 15.16 9.22 -18.53
C LYS A 178 14.38 8.33 -17.54
N PRO A 179 13.65 7.31 -18.03
CA PRO A 179 12.99 6.35 -17.14
C PRO A 179 13.95 5.75 -16.11
N GLY A 180 13.53 5.75 -14.85
CA GLY A 180 14.34 5.29 -13.71
C GLY A 180 15.14 6.40 -13.00
N ASP A 181 15.14 7.62 -13.52
CA ASP A 181 15.61 8.81 -12.79
C ASP A 181 14.52 9.31 -11.82
N ALA A 182 14.91 10.25 -10.97
CA ALA A 182 14.07 10.91 -9.99
C ALA A 182 14.32 12.43 -9.98
N LEU A 183 13.52 13.15 -9.20
CA LEU A 183 13.79 14.52 -8.79
C LEU A 183 14.20 14.55 -7.31
N LEU A 184 15.11 15.45 -6.95
CA LEU A 184 15.23 15.92 -5.58
C LEU A 184 14.34 17.15 -5.40
N VAL A 185 13.59 17.17 -4.31
CA VAL A 185 12.69 18.26 -3.91
C VAL A 185 13.12 18.76 -2.55
N ASP A 186 13.71 19.95 -2.50
CA ASP A 186 14.20 20.59 -1.29
C ASP A 186 13.15 21.53 -0.72
N LEU A 187 12.96 21.51 0.60
CA LEU A 187 12.10 22.48 1.28
C LEU A 187 12.86 23.80 1.49
N VAL A 188 12.47 24.86 0.77
CA VAL A 188 13.12 26.17 0.85
C VAL A 188 12.47 27.08 1.88
N ASP A 189 11.13 27.15 1.86
CA ASP A 189 10.36 27.96 2.81
C ASP A 189 9.10 27.20 3.25
N TYR A 190 9.16 26.67 4.47
CA TYR A 190 8.04 25.94 5.08
C TYR A 190 6.79 26.81 5.30
N GLU A 191 6.99 28.07 5.68
CA GLU A 191 5.90 29.02 5.95
C GLU A 191 5.27 29.57 4.66
N LYS A 192 5.90 29.35 3.51
CA LYS A 192 5.33 29.71 2.21
C LYS A 192 5.03 28.51 1.33
N GLY A 193 5.42 27.29 1.73
CA GLY A 193 5.24 26.09 0.92
C GLY A 193 6.06 26.14 -0.37
N VAL A 194 7.29 26.66 -0.29
CA VAL A 194 8.20 26.79 -1.43
C VAL A 194 9.17 25.61 -1.45
N PHE A 195 9.20 24.93 -2.59
CA PHE A 195 10.06 23.79 -2.85
C PHE A 195 10.98 24.05 -4.04
N GLN A 196 12.22 23.59 -3.98
CA GLN A 196 13.16 23.65 -5.11
C GLN A 196 13.34 22.27 -5.73
N VAL A 197 13.35 22.20 -7.06
CA VAL A 197 13.50 20.95 -7.82
C VAL A 197 14.89 20.85 -8.44
N ARG A 198 15.53 19.70 -8.28
CA ARG A 198 16.82 19.34 -8.91
C ARG A 198 16.76 17.94 -9.53
N PRO A 199 17.55 17.67 -10.58
CA PRO A 199 17.61 16.32 -11.15
C PRO A 199 18.28 15.33 -10.19
N TYR A 200 17.87 14.07 -10.26
CA TYR A 200 18.49 12.98 -9.52
C TYR A 200 18.61 11.74 -10.41
N SER A 201 19.82 11.46 -10.87
CA SER A 201 20.02 10.37 -11.81
C SER A 201 19.92 8.99 -11.14
N ALA A 202 19.54 7.98 -11.91
CA ALA A 202 19.57 6.59 -11.47
C ALA A 202 20.96 6.15 -10.96
N SER A 203 22.04 6.78 -11.44
CA SER A 203 23.40 6.51 -10.97
C SER A 203 23.61 7.02 -9.54
N GLU A 204 23.23 8.26 -9.26
CA GLU A 204 23.31 8.85 -7.92
C GLU A 204 22.39 8.14 -6.92
N MET A 205 21.22 7.68 -7.39
CA MET A 205 20.34 6.82 -6.60
C MET A 205 21.02 5.52 -6.20
N ARG A 206 21.75 4.87 -7.12
CA ARG A 206 22.46 3.62 -6.84
C ARG A 206 23.60 3.82 -5.85
N SER A 207 24.38 4.90 -5.98
CA SER A 207 25.48 5.18 -5.04
C SER A 207 24.99 5.46 -3.62
N GLY A 208 23.81 6.07 -3.46
CA GLY A 208 23.20 6.36 -2.16
C GLY A 208 22.38 5.22 -1.55
N ARG A 209 22.24 4.07 -2.23
CA ARG A 209 21.29 3.01 -1.85
C ARG A 209 21.52 2.46 -0.44
N LEU A 210 22.77 2.20 -0.06
CA LEU A 210 23.08 1.65 1.25
C LEU A 210 22.74 2.64 2.38
N ARG A 211 23.08 3.93 2.21
CA ARG A 211 22.76 4.97 3.19
C ARG A 211 21.25 5.12 3.37
N LYS A 212 20.51 5.15 2.26
CA LYS A 212 19.03 5.17 2.28
C LYS A 212 18.45 3.96 3.01
N ARG A 213 18.94 2.75 2.70
CA ARG A 213 18.47 1.54 3.38
C ARG A 213 18.78 1.53 4.87
N SER A 214 19.98 1.96 5.27
CA SER A 214 20.33 2.11 6.69
C SER A 214 19.42 3.11 7.39
N PHE A 215 19.07 4.22 6.74
CA PHE A 215 18.11 5.19 7.28
C PHE A 215 16.71 4.60 7.43
N TYR A 216 16.21 3.87 6.42
CA TYR A 216 14.88 3.26 6.49
C TYR A 216 14.79 2.20 7.58
N LEU A 217 15.85 1.42 7.79
CA LEU A 217 15.95 0.51 8.93
C LEU A 217 15.91 1.27 10.26
N ALA A 218 16.64 2.38 10.38
CA ALA A 218 16.61 3.20 11.60
C ALA A 218 15.22 3.77 11.87
N LEU A 219 14.50 4.23 10.84
CA LEU A 219 13.11 4.67 10.96
C LEU A 219 12.22 3.52 11.45
N ALA A 220 12.28 2.36 10.80
CA ALA A 220 11.50 1.19 11.15
C ALA A 220 11.74 0.75 12.62
N THR A 221 13.00 0.72 13.06
CA THR A 221 13.34 0.39 14.46
C THR A 221 12.73 1.36 15.47
N GLN A 222 12.54 2.64 15.11
CA GLN A 222 11.85 3.60 15.98
C GLN A 222 10.33 3.42 16.00
N MET A 223 9.75 2.77 14.98
CA MET A 223 8.31 2.53 14.91
C MET A 223 7.85 1.46 15.90
N ASP A 224 8.65 0.41 16.14
CA ASP A 224 8.27 -0.70 17.03
C ASP A 224 7.91 -0.28 18.46
N PRO A 225 8.72 0.53 19.19
CA PRO A 225 8.32 1.01 20.51
C PRO A 225 7.15 2.01 20.43
N LEU A 226 7.03 2.77 19.34
CA LEU A 226 5.91 3.68 19.13
C LEU A 226 4.59 2.93 18.85
N SER A 227 4.65 1.71 18.32
CA SER A 227 3.48 0.86 18.04
C SER A 227 2.66 0.52 19.29
N GLN A 228 3.27 0.60 20.47
CA GLN A 228 2.62 0.37 21.75
C GLN A 228 1.81 1.58 22.23
N ASP A 229 1.99 2.75 21.61
CA ASP A 229 1.17 3.93 21.89
C ASP A 229 -0.06 3.96 20.96
N GLU A 230 -1.24 3.75 21.52
CA GLU A 230 -2.51 3.84 20.80
C GLU A 230 -2.70 5.19 20.09
N LYS A 231 -2.15 6.27 20.63
CA LYS A 231 -2.20 7.59 19.96
C LYS A 231 -1.33 7.61 18.72
N PHE A 232 -0.17 6.96 18.72
CA PHE A 232 0.64 6.84 17.51
C PHE A 232 -0.10 6.05 16.43
N CYS A 233 -0.66 4.89 16.79
CA CYS A 233 -1.32 3.99 15.85
C CYS A 233 -2.65 4.53 15.28
N SER A 234 -3.24 5.53 15.93
CA SER A 234 -4.50 6.16 15.49
C SER A 234 -4.30 7.47 14.73
N GLU A 235 -3.07 7.99 14.63
CA GLU A 235 -2.75 9.23 13.92
C GLU A 235 -2.58 9.00 12.40
N ALA A 236 -2.70 10.07 11.63
CA ALA A 236 -2.47 10.01 10.18
C ALA A 236 -1.00 9.72 9.84
N LEU A 237 -0.77 9.12 8.68
CA LEU A 237 0.55 8.72 8.19
C LEU A 237 1.58 9.86 8.25
N ASP A 238 1.22 11.07 7.84
CA ASP A 238 2.08 12.26 7.88
C ASP A 238 2.58 12.55 9.31
N LYS A 239 1.68 12.53 10.30
CA LYS A 239 2.02 12.69 11.71
C LYS A 239 2.83 11.54 12.28
N GLN A 240 2.54 10.31 11.85
CA GLN A 240 3.32 9.15 12.25
C GLN A 240 4.76 9.27 11.74
N LEU A 241 4.96 9.64 10.46
CA LEU A 241 6.29 9.89 9.89
C LEU A 241 7.03 10.99 10.66
N LEU A 242 6.37 12.12 10.95
CA LEU A 242 6.97 13.19 11.76
C LEU A 242 7.38 12.71 13.15
N ARG A 243 6.55 11.88 13.80
CA ARG A 243 6.86 11.35 15.13
C ARG A 243 8.06 10.42 15.10
N VAL A 244 8.16 9.55 14.10
CA VAL A 244 9.30 8.64 13.91
C VAL A 244 10.58 9.43 13.64
N LEU A 245 10.53 10.43 12.76
CA LEU A 245 11.66 11.32 12.46
C LEU A 245 12.10 12.13 13.69
N PHE A 246 11.16 12.54 14.53
CA PHE A 246 11.46 13.22 15.78
C PHE A 246 12.22 12.33 16.76
N SER A 247 11.84 11.05 16.87
CA SER A 247 12.46 10.06 17.77
C SER A 247 13.89 9.67 17.40
N LEU A 248 14.32 9.89 16.15
CA LEU A 248 15.70 9.60 15.74
C LEU A 248 16.72 10.51 16.42
N GLU A 249 17.89 9.96 16.71
CA GLU A 249 19.04 10.73 17.19
C GLU A 249 19.50 11.76 16.15
N ALA A 250 19.96 12.92 16.61
CA ALA A 250 20.38 14.01 15.73
C ALA A 250 21.56 13.60 14.83
N GLU A 251 22.46 12.77 15.33
CA GLU A 251 23.64 12.25 14.64
C GLU A 251 23.25 11.34 13.46
N THR A 252 22.23 10.50 13.65
CA THR A 252 21.64 9.70 12.57
C THR A 252 21.04 10.60 11.49
N LEU A 253 20.34 11.68 11.90
CA LEU A 253 19.70 12.63 10.98
C LEU A 253 20.69 13.48 10.19
N LYS A 254 21.84 13.85 10.76
CA LYS A 254 22.89 14.64 10.09
C LYS A 254 23.50 13.92 8.89
N ASN A 255 23.50 12.59 8.88
CA ASN A 255 24.12 11.79 7.83
C ASN A 255 23.19 11.47 6.65
N ILE A 256 21.98 12.03 6.65
CA ILE A 256 20.94 11.76 5.66
C ILE A 256 20.75 12.99 4.80
N GLU A 257 20.83 12.78 3.50
CA GLU A 257 20.64 13.83 2.49
C GLU A 257 19.34 13.64 1.71
N VAL A 258 18.82 12.41 1.63
CA VAL A 258 17.69 12.06 0.75
C VAL A 258 16.72 11.09 1.43
N PHE A 259 15.43 11.36 1.32
CA PHE A 259 14.32 10.53 1.79
C PHE A 259 13.28 10.34 0.69
N SER A 260 12.78 9.11 0.46
CA SER A 260 11.63 8.86 -0.39
C SER A 260 10.55 8.19 0.45
N VAL A 261 9.36 8.80 0.51
CA VAL A 261 8.22 8.23 1.23
C VAL A 261 7.83 6.89 0.62
N ILE A 262 7.77 6.80 -0.72
CA ILE A 262 7.43 5.57 -1.43
C ILE A 262 8.46 4.48 -1.14
N ASP A 263 9.75 4.78 -1.34
CA ASP A 263 10.78 3.76 -1.15
C ASP A 263 10.84 3.33 0.32
N PHE A 264 10.52 4.22 1.27
CA PHE A 264 10.43 3.87 2.68
C PHE A 264 9.25 2.94 2.96
N LEU A 265 8.03 3.32 2.54
CA LEU A 265 6.83 2.52 2.76
C LEU A 265 6.96 1.14 2.10
N GLU A 266 7.46 1.06 0.86
CA GLU A 266 7.71 -0.20 0.15
C GLU A 266 8.87 -1.01 0.76
N SER A 267 9.70 -0.42 1.62
CA SER A 267 10.80 -1.12 2.30
C SER A 267 10.42 -1.69 3.67
N LEU A 268 9.29 -1.25 4.24
CA LEU A 268 8.80 -1.77 5.51
C LEU A 268 8.41 -3.23 5.30
N LYS A 269 8.60 -4.06 6.33
CA LYS A 269 8.19 -5.48 6.36
C LYS A 269 7.06 -5.70 7.37
N GLU A 270 7.33 -5.22 8.57
CA GLU A 270 6.45 -5.38 9.72
C GLU A 270 5.28 -4.38 9.75
N TRP A 271 5.12 -3.51 8.76
CA TRP A 271 4.21 -2.37 8.82
C TRP A 271 3.46 -2.12 7.51
N THR A 272 2.14 -2.06 7.59
CA THR A 272 1.27 -1.81 6.45
C THR A 272 0.52 -0.49 6.56
N VAL A 273 0.04 0.02 5.42
CA VAL A 273 -0.77 1.22 5.33
C VAL A 273 -2.24 0.85 5.18
N VAL A 274 -3.07 1.30 6.13
CA VAL A 274 -4.54 1.08 6.11
C VAL A 274 -5.32 2.38 6.09
N GLY A 275 -6.56 2.32 5.59
CA GLY A 275 -7.50 3.43 5.64
C GLY A 275 -7.96 3.75 7.06
N ARG A 276 -8.19 5.04 7.34
CA ARG A 276 -8.74 5.51 8.63
C ARG A 276 -10.22 5.83 8.51
N GLU A 277 -10.98 5.57 9.58
CA GLU A 277 -12.40 5.98 9.66
C GLU A 277 -12.60 7.49 9.48
N LYS A 278 -11.63 8.30 9.95
CA LYS A 278 -11.64 9.77 9.84
C LYS A 278 -11.13 10.29 8.48
N GLY A 279 -10.86 9.40 7.53
CA GLY A 279 -10.26 9.73 6.23
C GLY A 279 -8.72 9.68 6.25
N GLY A 280 -8.15 9.42 5.06
CA GLY A 280 -6.72 9.19 4.87
C GLY A 280 -6.24 7.82 5.31
N VAL A 281 -4.92 7.73 5.50
CA VAL A 281 -4.25 6.47 5.81
C VAL A 281 -3.37 6.58 7.06
N GLN A 282 -3.06 5.42 7.65
CA GLN A 282 -2.13 5.27 8.78
C GLN A 282 -1.28 4.01 8.58
N LEU A 283 -0.07 4.03 9.13
CA LEU A 283 0.77 2.86 9.34
C LEU A 283 0.34 2.13 10.60
N ILE A 284 0.16 0.82 10.48
CA ILE A 284 -0.01 -0.08 11.61
C ILE A 284 0.89 -1.30 11.44
N PRO A 285 1.37 -1.90 12.54
CA PRO A 285 2.11 -3.15 12.45
C PRO A 285 1.25 -4.20 11.73
N VAL A 286 1.86 -5.04 10.90
CA VAL A 286 1.18 -6.08 10.12
C VAL A 286 0.38 -7.05 11.02
N TRP A 287 0.83 -7.26 12.25
CA TRP A 287 0.13 -8.06 13.26
C TRP A 287 -0.98 -7.30 14.02
N LYS A 288 -0.97 -5.95 14.02
CA LYS A 288 -2.07 -5.10 14.52
C LYS A 288 -3.06 -4.69 13.43
N SER A 289 -2.68 -4.81 12.17
CA SER A 289 -3.63 -4.89 11.07
C SER A 289 -4.32 -6.24 11.11
N GLU A 290 -5.64 -6.28 11.07
CA GLU A 290 -6.27 -7.37 10.32
C GLU A 290 -5.70 -7.30 8.89
N PRO A 291 -5.14 -8.40 8.36
CA PRO A 291 -3.73 -8.35 8.05
C PRO A 291 -3.41 -7.83 6.66
N GLY A 292 -2.26 -7.17 6.64
CA GLY A 292 -1.23 -7.41 5.64
C GLY A 292 -0.63 -6.12 5.14
N PRO A 293 0.59 -6.11 4.59
CA PRO A 293 1.70 -7.07 4.68
C PRO A 293 3.05 -6.34 4.84
N PHE A 294 4.18 -7.05 4.88
CA PHE A 294 5.26 -6.88 3.89
C PHE A 294 6.40 -7.88 4.14
N VAL A 295 6.95 -8.40 3.04
CA VAL A 295 8.29 -8.99 2.98
C VAL A 295 9.05 -8.49 1.74
N LYS A 296 10.24 -9.01 1.41
CA LYS A 296 11.33 -8.44 0.57
C LYS A 296 12.12 -9.45 -0.32
N SER A 297 11.52 -10.03 -1.35
CA SER A 297 12.13 -10.78 -2.48
C SER A 297 12.79 -12.18 -2.32
N SER A 298 12.05 -13.20 -2.77
CA SER A 298 12.61 -14.40 -3.43
C SER A 298 13.13 -14.08 -4.86
N GLN A 299 14.04 -14.91 -5.39
CA GLN A 299 14.76 -14.67 -6.66
C GLN A 299 13.82 -14.55 -7.87
N ARG A 300 14.15 -13.65 -8.81
CA ARG A 300 13.36 -13.42 -10.04
C ARG A 300 13.25 -14.68 -10.90
N ARG A 301 12.01 -15.09 -11.14
CA ARG A 301 11.55 -16.16 -12.06
C ARG A 301 12.07 -15.93 -13.48
N THR A 302 12.47 -17.00 -14.19
CA THR A 302 12.93 -16.93 -15.59
C THR A 302 11.92 -17.61 -16.51
N ILE A 303 10.96 -16.85 -17.04
CA ILE A 303 9.89 -17.33 -17.94
C ILE A 303 10.46 -17.57 -19.36
N LYS A 304 10.23 -18.76 -19.94
CA LYS A 304 10.78 -19.14 -21.26
C LYS A 304 9.90 -18.69 -22.42
N GLY A 305 8.61 -18.46 -22.19
CA GLY A 305 7.67 -18.03 -23.22
C GLY A 305 6.99 -19.17 -23.96
N GLU A 306 6.67 -20.27 -23.29
CA GLU A 306 5.97 -21.41 -23.91
C GLU A 306 4.59 -20.97 -24.41
N MET A 307 4.22 -21.40 -25.63
CA MET A 307 2.99 -20.96 -26.34
C MET A 307 2.13 -22.15 -26.80
N GLY A 308 2.24 -23.28 -26.12
CA GLY A 308 1.46 -24.48 -26.44
C GLY A 308 0.07 -24.47 -25.79
N THR A 309 -0.30 -25.59 -25.19
CA THR A 309 -1.50 -25.78 -24.39
C THR A 309 -1.50 -24.93 -23.12
N LEU A 310 -2.65 -24.76 -22.46
CA LEU A 310 -2.71 -24.07 -21.16
C LEU A 310 -1.80 -24.74 -20.12
N ASN A 311 -1.64 -26.07 -20.14
CA ASN A 311 -0.73 -26.77 -19.24
C ASN A 311 0.72 -26.37 -19.46
N GLU A 312 1.16 -26.30 -20.72
CA GLU A 312 2.54 -25.90 -21.06
C GLU A 312 2.79 -24.45 -20.67
N ILE A 313 1.79 -23.57 -20.86
CA ILE A 313 1.87 -22.18 -20.40
C ILE A 313 1.91 -22.12 -18.87
N PHE A 314 1.06 -22.84 -18.15
CA PHE A 314 1.03 -22.83 -16.68
C PHE A 314 2.33 -23.36 -16.07
N GLN A 315 2.93 -24.38 -16.68
CA GLN A 315 4.24 -24.90 -16.28
C GLN A 315 5.36 -23.87 -16.51
N ASP A 316 5.35 -23.17 -17.64
CA ASP A 316 6.33 -22.10 -17.93
C ASP A 316 6.17 -20.89 -16.99
N LEU A 317 4.94 -20.64 -16.54
CA LEU A 317 4.62 -19.64 -15.54
C LEU A 317 4.84 -20.10 -14.10
N GLU A 318 5.25 -21.37 -13.90
CA GLU A 318 5.44 -22.01 -12.59
C GLU A 318 4.21 -21.88 -11.68
N LEU A 319 3.01 -21.98 -12.25
CA LEU A 319 1.75 -21.93 -11.48
C LEU A 319 1.53 -23.24 -10.72
N SER A 320 0.94 -23.12 -9.51
CA SER A 320 0.63 -24.25 -8.63
C SER A 320 -0.60 -25.07 -9.04
N PHE A 321 -1.06 -24.91 -10.28
CA PHE A 321 -2.25 -25.60 -10.79
C PHE A 321 -2.15 -25.90 -12.29
N ASP A 322 -2.82 -26.97 -12.70
CA ASP A 322 -2.96 -27.36 -14.10
C ASP A 322 -4.29 -26.89 -14.73
N ALA A 323 -4.43 -27.11 -16.03
CA ALA A 323 -5.60 -26.69 -16.81
C ALA A 323 -6.89 -27.42 -16.42
N GLN A 324 -6.82 -28.65 -15.90
CA GLN A 324 -8.00 -29.39 -15.45
C GLN A 324 -8.48 -28.86 -14.10
N GLU A 325 -7.56 -28.61 -13.17
CA GLU A 325 -7.87 -27.93 -11.90
C GLU A 325 -8.45 -26.54 -12.16
N PHE A 326 -7.81 -25.77 -13.03
CA PHE A 326 -8.27 -24.44 -13.42
C PHE A 326 -9.67 -24.47 -14.05
N LYS A 327 -9.95 -25.46 -14.91
CA LYS A 327 -11.28 -25.67 -15.48
C LYS A 327 -12.34 -25.94 -14.40
N SER A 328 -12.02 -26.76 -13.40
CA SER A 328 -12.92 -27.04 -12.27
C SER A 328 -13.18 -25.84 -11.38
N ILE A 329 -12.16 -24.99 -11.16
CA ILE A 329 -12.32 -23.71 -10.48
C ILE A 329 -13.29 -22.82 -11.27
N LEU A 330 -13.08 -22.67 -12.58
CA LEU A 330 -13.94 -21.86 -13.44
C LEU A 330 -15.40 -22.36 -13.45
N TYR A 331 -15.66 -23.67 -13.47
CA TYR A 331 -17.02 -24.18 -13.36
C TYR A 331 -17.73 -23.67 -12.11
N THR A 332 -17.07 -23.68 -10.95
CA THR A 332 -17.73 -23.26 -9.70
C THR A 332 -17.81 -21.74 -9.57
N VAL A 333 -16.81 -21.00 -10.04
CA VAL A 333 -16.82 -19.53 -10.04
C VAL A 333 -17.91 -18.99 -10.96
N MET A 334 -18.11 -19.60 -12.13
CA MET A 334 -19.13 -19.16 -13.08
C MET A 334 -20.54 -19.64 -12.70
N SER A 335 -20.67 -20.65 -11.84
CA SER A 335 -21.96 -21.20 -11.41
C SER A 335 -22.44 -20.68 -10.05
N SER A 336 -21.67 -19.85 -9.36
CA SER A 336 -21.94 -19.43 -7.97
C SER A 336 -21.71 -17.93 -7.78
N ASP A 337 -22.63 -17.26 -7.10
CA ASP A 337 -22.49 -15.84 -6.71
C ASP A 337 -21.48 -15.64 -5.56
N LYS A 338 -20.98 -16.72 -4.96
CA LYS A 338 -19.99 -16.70 -3.88
C LYS A 338 -18.65 -16.09 -4.32
N TYR A 339 -18.29 -16.29 -5.59
CA TYR A 339 -16.98 -15.89 -6.11
C TYR A 339 -17.11 -14.75 -7.11
N LYS A 340 -16.18 -13.79 -7.04
CA LYS A 340 -15.99 -12.79 -8.10
C LYS A 340 -14.87 -13.26 -9.00
N LEU A 341 -15.15 -13.34 -10.31
CA LEU A 341 -14.20 -13.84 -11.30
C LEU A 341 -12.87 -13.07 -11.25
N GLU A 342 -12.94 -11.75 -11.10
CA GLU A 342 -11.78 -10.87 -11.01
C GLU A 342 -10.90 -11.20 -9.80
N THR A 343 -11.51 -11.48 -8.65
CA THR A 343 -10.81 -11.83 -7.41
C THR A 343 -10.12 -13.18 -7.54
N VAL A 344 -10.77 -14.17 -8.17
CA VAL A 344 -10.17 -15.49 -8.41
C VAL A 344 -9.00 -15.39 -9.38
N PHE A 345 -9.15 -14.64 -10.48
CA PHE A 345 -8.06 -14.44 -11.42
C PHE A 345 -6.88 -13.71 -10.78
N PHE A 346 -7.15 -12.69 -9.95
CA PHE A 346 -6.11 -11.98 -9.21
C PHE A 346 -5.35 -12.93 -8.27
N LEU A 347 -6.05 -13.77 -7.50
CA LEU A 347 -5.42 -14.71 -6.56
C LEU A 347 -4.55 -15.75 -7.29
N LEU A 348 -5.07 -16.33 -8.37
CA LEU A 348 -4.39 -17.39 -9.11
C LEU A 348 -3.16 -16.88 -9.86
N PHE A 349 -3.26 -15.71 -10.51
CA PHE A 349 -2.23 -15.24 -11.44
C PHE A 349 -1.37 -14.08 -10.89
N GLY A 350 -1.73 -13.49 -9.75
CA GLY A 350 -1.10 -12.27 -9.24
C GLY A 350 -1.54 -11.03 -10.03
N GLY A 351 -1.72 -9.89 -9.36
CA GLY A 351 -2.16 -8.64 -9.98
C GLY A 351 -1.29 -8.13 -11.14
N GLN A 352 -1.81 -7.14 -11.89
CA GLN A 352 -1.22 -6.63 -13.14
C GLN A 352 0.27 -6.27 -13.04
N GLY A 353 1.11 -7.14 -13.60
CA GLY A 353 2.56 -7.02 -13.84
C GLY A 353 3.00 -8.24 -14.66
N GLU A 354 4.07 -8.15 -15.46
CA GLU A 354 4.50 -9.06 -16.55
C GLU A 354 4.42 -10.58 -16.28
N LEU A 355 3.22 -11.14 -16.17
CA LEU A 355 2.97 -12.58 -16.02
C LEU A 355 3.49 -13.33 -17.24
N PHE A 356 3.36 -12.73 -18.42
CA PHE A 356 3.81 -13.33 -19.67
C PHE A 356 5.12 -12.71 -20.12
N LYS A 357 5.97 -13.53 -20.75
CA LYS A 357 7.24 -13.07 -21.33
C LYS A 357 7.05 -11.95 -22.36
N ASP A 358 6.00 -12.06 -23.17
CA ASP A 358 5.69 -11.08 -24.21
C ASP A 358 4.20 -11.08 -24.57
N LYS A 359 3.82 -10.13 -25.44
CA LYS A 359 2.46 -9.97 -25.95
C LYS A 359 1.95 -11.22 -26.69
N LYS A 360 2.83 -12.00 -27.31
CA LYS A 360 2.46 -13.17 -28.10
C LYS A 360 2.05 -14.33 -27.19
N GLN A 361 2.81 -14.60 -26.13
CA GLN A 361 2.43 -15.58 -25.11
C GLN A 361 1.10 -15.20 -24.44
N HIS A 362 0.92 -13.91 -24.14
CA HIS A 362 -0.34 -13.37 -23.62
C HIS A 362 -1.52 -13.63 -24.58
N GLU A 363 -1.37 -13.32 -25.88
CA GLU A 363 -2.43 -13.55 -26.88
C GLU A 363 -2.81 -15.04 -27.01
N VAL A 364 -1.83 -15.95 -26.98
CA VAL A 364 -2.08 -17.40 -27.04
C VAL A 364 -2.80 -17.88 -25.79
N PHE A 365 -2.37 -17.44 -24.59
CA PHE A 365 -3.06 -17.76 -23.34
C PHE A 365 -4.55 -17.36 -23.39
N TYR A 366 -4.84 -16.11 -23.77
CA TYR A 366 -6.23 -15.62 -23.85
C TYR A 366 -7.03 -16.30 -24.96
N GLY A 367 -6.39 -16.76 -26.04
CA GLY A 367 -7.01 -17.60 -27.06
C GLY A 367 -7.49 -18.94 -26.49
N ASN A 368 -6.59 -19.67 -25.82
CA ASN A 368 -6.92 -20.95 -25.19
C ASN A 368 -7.95 -20.80 -24.07
N LEU A 369 -7.83 -19.74 -23.26
CA LEU A 369 -8.79 -19.42 -22.20
C LEU A 369 -10.20 -19.20 -22.76
N ARG A 370 -10.33 -18.47 -23.88
CA ARG A 370 -11.62 -18.21 -24.51
C ARG A 370 -12.29 -19.50 -24.99
N GLU A 371 -11.52 -20.43 -25.56
CA GLU A 371 -12.05 -21.73 -25.98
C GLU A 371 -12.57 -22.54 -24.77
N MET A 372 -11.82 -22.55 -23.66
CA MET A 372 -12.25 -23.20 -22.42
C MET A 372 -13.52 -22.58 -21.85
N LEU A 373 -13.57 -21.25 -21.75
CA LEU A 373 -14.75 -20.53 -21.24
C LEU A 373 -15.99 -20.76 -22.09
N PHE A 374 -15.84 -20.83 -23.42
CA PHE A 374 -16.95 -21.14 -24.32
C PHE A 374 -17.53 -22.54 -24.02
N LYS A 375 -16.67 -23.56 -23.87
CA LYS A 375 -17.10 -24.92 -23.51
C LYS A 375 -17.80 -24.93 -22.14
N ILE A 376 -17.24 -24.26 -21.14
CA ILE A 376 -17.85 -24.14 -19.81
C ILE A 376 -19.24 -23.50 -19.88
N CYS A 377 -19.41 -22.41 -20.65
CA CYS A 377 -20.70 -21.76 -20.82
C CYS A 377 -21.74 -22.67 -21.46
N GLU A 378 -21.35 -23.47 -22.45
CA GLU A 378 -22.23 -24.47 -23.06
C GLU A 378 -22.64 -25.54 -22.05
N ASP A 379 -21.68 -26.09 -21.30
CA ASP A 379 -21.94 -27.13 -20.31
C ASP A 379 -22.88 -26.63 -19.19
N LEU A 380 -22.67 -25.40 -18.71
CA LEU A 380 -23.46 -24.78 -17.63
C LEU A 380 -24.94 -24.56 -18.00
N LYS A 381 -25.32 -24.65 -19.28
CA LYS A 381 -26.73 -24.67 -19.69
C LYS A 381 -27.47 -25.90 -19.14
N THR A 382 -26.74 -26.97 -18.86
CA THR A 382 -27.29 -28.20 -18.27
C THR A 382 -27.12 -28.20 -16.76
N LYS A 383 -28.23 -28.45 -16.04
CA LYS A 383 -28.26 -28.41 -14.58
C LYS A 383 -27.39 -29.53 -13.98
N GLU A 384 -26.52 -29.17 -13.05
CA GLU A 384 -25.72 -30.14 -12.29
C GLU A 384 -26.47 -30.70 -11.08
N SER A 385 -26.01 -31.87 -10.63
CA SER A 385 -26.34 -32.34 -9.28
C SER A 385 -25.78 -31.40 -8.23
N ILE A 386 -26.64 -30.92 -7.33
CA ILE A 386 -26.28 -30.07 -6.18
C ILE A 386 -25.18 -30.72 -5.33
N LEU A 387 -25.21 -32.05 -5.23
CA LEU A 387 -24.18 -32.78 -4.49
C LEU A 387 -22.80 -32.66 -5.15
N ILE A 388 -22.74 -32.81 -6.48
CA ILE A 388 -21.48 -32.75 -7.22
C ILE A 388 -20.95 -31.32 -7.19
N SER A 389 -21.81 -30.32 -7.43
CA SER A 389 -21.42 -28.92 -7.36
C SER A 389 -20.94 -28.53 -5.97
N GLY A 390 -21.61 -28.98 -4.90
CA GLY A 390 -21.23 -28.69 -3.52
C GLY A 390 -19.95 -29.39 -3.06
N LEU A 391 -19.63 -30.57 -3.59
CA LEU A 391 -18.34 -31.24 -3.35
C LEU A 391 -17.20 -30.56 -4.11
N ARG A 392 -17.45 -30.18 -5.39
CA ARG A 392 -16.49 -29.39 -6.17
C ARG A 392 -16.22 -28.06 -5.50
N GLU A 393 -17.25 -27.37 -5.03
CA GLU A 393 -17.11 -26.08 -4.34
C GLU A 393 -16.22 -26.20 -3.09
N GLN A 394 -16.40 -27.22 -2.25
CA GLN A 394 -15.52 -27.44 -1.08
C GLN A 394 -14.07 -27.71 -1.49
N CYS A 395 -13.83 -28.45 -2.57
CA CYS A 395 -12.47 -28.69 -3.06
C CYS A 395 -11.84 -27.40 -3.62
N VAL A 396 -12.65 -26.54 -4.26
CA VAL A 396 -12.22 -25.22 -4.72
C VAL A 396 -11.93 -24.32 -3.53
N ASP A 397 -12.76 -24.31 -2.47
CA ASP A 397 -12.49 -23.55 -1.24
C ASP A 397 -11.11 -23.91 -0.66
N ILE A 398 -10.83 -25.21 -0.52
CA ILE A 398 -9.54 -25.71 0.00
C ILE A 398 -8.38 -25.27 -0.91
N LYS A 399 -8.51 -25.43 -2.24
CA LYS A 399 -7.46 -25.03 -3.19
C LYS A 399 -7.23 -23.52 -3.15
N MET A 400 -8.28 -22.71 -3.06
CA MET A 400 -8.18 -21.26 -2.98
C MET A 400 -7.52 -20.81 -1.68
N SER A 401 -7.82 -21.48 -0.56
CA SER A 401 -7.10 -21.30 0.71
C SER A 401 -5.63 -21.66 0.59
N LEU A 402 -5.27 -22.80 0.00
CA LEU A 402 -3.87 -23.20 -0.22
C LEU A 402 -3.12 -22.20 -1.12
N VAL A 403 -3.73 -21.77 -2.22
CA VAL A 403 -3.14 -20.71 -3.06
C VAL A 403 -3.02 -19.41 -2.27
N GLY A 404 -3.98 -19.10 -1.41
CA GLY A 404 -3.93 -17.97 -0.48
C GLY A 404 -2.75 -18.07 0.49
N ILE A 405 -2.50 -19.23 1.09
CA ILE A 405 -1.33 -19.53 1.92
C ILE A 405 -0.06 -19.35 1.10
N MET A 406 0.01 -19.92 -0.11
CA MET A 406 1.18 -19.79 -0.99
C MET A 406 1.45 -18.34 -1.37
N ARG A 407 0.41 -17.56 -1.67
CA ARG A 407 0.51 -16.11 -1.93
C ARG A 407 0.95 -15.36 -0.67
N PHE A 408 0.42 -15.73 0.48
CA PHE A 408 0.87 -15.18 1.76
C PHE A 408 2.34 -15.49 2.01
N LEU A 409 2.81 -16.72 1.77
CA LEU A 409 4.22 -17.11 1.85
C LEU A 409 5.08 -16.40 0.80
N GLU A 410 4.57 -16.17 -0.41
CA GLU A 410 5.27 -15.36 -1.44
C GLU A 410 5.37 -13.89 -1.02
N ASP A 411 4.28 -13.31 -0.51
CA ASP A 411 4.22 -11.95 0.05
C ASP A 411 5.12 -11.83 1.29
N GLN A 412 5.18 -12.94 2.04
CA GLN A 412 6.13 -13.52 3.02
C GLN A 412 7.64 -13.60 2.68
N GLU A 413 8.01 -13.59 1.39
CA GLU A 413 9.24 -14.22 0.87
C GLU A 413 9.64 -15.60 1.43
N VAL A 414 8.77 -16.26 2.17
CA VAL A 414 9.10 -17.55 2.75
C VAL A 414 9.05 -18.53 1.59
N GLY A 415 10.21 -19.06 1.22
CA GLY A 415 10.29 -20.17 0.28
C GLY A 415 9.67 -21.41 0.91
N LEU A 416 9.20 -22.34 0.08
CA LEU A 416 8.73 -23.63 0.57
C LEU A 416 9.87 -24.40 1.27
N GLU A 417 11.10 -24.19 0.82
CA GLU A 417 12.33 -24.72 1.43
C GLU A 417 12.61 -24.21 2.85
N ASP A 418 12.02 -23.08 3.23
CA ASP A 418 12.19 -22.48 4.55
C ASP A 418 11.17 -23.02 5.56
N LEU A 419 10.14 -23.73 5.09
CA LEU A 419 9.12 -24.32 5.95
C LEU A 419 9.62 -25.59 6.64
N PRO A 420 9.20 -25.83 7.91
CA PRO A 420 9.33 -27.13 8.55
C PRO A 420 8.79 -28.25 7.65
N ALA A 421 9.49 -29.39 7.62
CA ALA A 421 9.18 -30.48 6.70
C ALA A 421 7.76 -31.04 6.91
N ASP A 422 7.25 -31.01 8.13
CA ASP A 422 5.89 -31.39 8.50
C ASP A 422 4.83 -30.44 7.94
N ILE A 423 5.08 -29.12 7.96
CA ILE A 423 4.20 -28.11 7.33
C ILE A 423 4.22 -28.27 5.80
N LEU A 424 5.42 -28.43 5.22
CA LEU A 424 5.58 -28.63 3.77
C LEU A 424 4.86 -29.91 3.30
N ASN A 425 5.00 -31.01 4.05
CA ASN A 425 4.29 -32.26 3.73
C ASN A 425 2.77 -32.08 3.81
N GLN A 426 2.26 -31.34 4.79
CA GLN A 426 0.82 -31.03 4.86
C GLN A 426 0.34 -30.22 3.66
N ILE A 427 1.09 -29.18 3.24
CA ILE A 427 0.77 -28.41 2.03
C ILE A 427 0.72 -29.32 0.80
N ILE A 428 1.74 -30.19 0.62
CA ILE A 428 1.83 -31.11 -0.52
C ILE A 428 0.67 -32.11 -0.51
N GLU A 429 0.32 -32.70 0.65
CA GLU A 429 -0.77 -33.65 0.78
C GLU A 429 -2.13 -33.00 0.45
N LEU A 430 -2.37 -31.79 0.95
CA LEU A 430 -3.59 -31.04 0.68
C LEU A 430 -3.68 -30.60 -0.80
N ASP A 431 -2.57 -30.16 -1.38
CA ASP A 431 -2.51 -29.77 -2.80
C ASP A 431 -2.77 -30.98 -3.71
N GLN A 432 -2.14 -32.12 -3.40
CA GLN A 432 -2.36 -33.37 -4.13
C GLN A 432 -3.81 -33.85 -4.01
N PHE A 433 -4.40 -33.77 -2.82
CA PHE A 433 -5.82 -34.07 -2.62
C PHE A 433 -6.72 -33.18 -3.49
N CYS A 434 -6.44 -31.87 -3.54
CA CYS A 434 -7.17 -30.93 -4.39
C CYS A 434 -7.00 -31.26 -5.86
N ASN A 435 -5.78 -31.55 -6.32
CA ASN A 435 -5.50 -31.88 -7.71
C ASN A 435 -6.28 -33.13 -8.16
N ASP A 436 -6.14 -34.22 -7.43
CA ASP A 436 -6.80 -35.48 -7.73
C ASP A 436 -8.33 -35.34 -7.73
N SER A 437 -8.87 -34.57 -6.77
CA SER A 437 -10.31 -34.35 -6.65
C SER A 437 -10.86 -33.43 -7.74
N LEU A 438 -10.22 -32.28 -7.98
CA LEU A 438 -10.67 -31.29 -8.95
C LEU A 438 -10.55 -31.78 -10.39
N ARG A 439 -9.53 -32.60 -10.72
CA ARG A 439 -9.44 -33.24 -12.03
C ARG A 439 -10.66 -34.10 -12.34
N ARG A 440 -11.14 -34.88 -11.37
CA ARG A 440 -12.36 -35.70 -11.51
C ARG A 440 -13.62 -34.87 -11.73
N PHE A 441 -13.64 -33.62 -11.29
CA PHE A 441 -14.75 -32.70 -11.53
C PHE A 441 -14.64 -31.86 -12.81
N SER A 442 -13.53 -31.97 -13.55
CA SER A 442 -13.26 -31.13 -14.73
C SER A 442 -14.02 -31.56 -16.00
N MET A 443 -14.64 -32.74 -15.99
CA MET A 443 -15.39 -33.31 -17.11
C MET A 443 -16.85 -33.52 -16.73
N ARG A 444 -17.74 -32.59 -17.10
CA ARG A 444 -19.18 -32.69 -16.76
C ARG A 444 -19.93 -33.79 -17.52
N GLU A 445 -19.43 -34.18 -18.69
CA GLU A 445 -20.00 -35.28 -19.49
C GLU A 445 -19.79 -36.66 -18.83
N GLU A 446 -18.79 -36.77 -17.96
CA GLU A 446 -18.43 -38.00 -17.25
C GLU A 446 -18.56 -37.77 -15.73
N PRO A 447 -19.78 -37.87 -15.16
CA PRO A 447 -19.97 -37.62 -13.74
C PRO A 447 -19.14 -38.60 -12.89
N PRO A 448 -18.57 -38.15 -11.75
CA PRO A 448 -17.74 -39.01 -10.91
C PRO A 448 -18.51 -40.21 -10.35
N GLU A 449 -17.80 -41.33 -10.18
CA GLU A 449 -18.38 -42.55 -9.63
C GLU A 449 -18.85 -42.36 -8.17
N LEU A 450 -19.89 -43.10 -7.78
CA LEU A 450 -20.46 -43.03 -6.42
C LEU A 450 -19.46 -43.37 -5.32
N ILE A 451 -18.51 -44.26 -5.59
CA ILE A 451 -17.45 -44.64 -4.64
C ILE A 451 -16.57 -43.42 -4.36
N PHE A 452 -16.10 -42.74 -5.42
CA PHE A 452 -15.34 -41.51 -5.30
C PHE A 452 -16.11 -40.43 -4.53
N ILE A 453 -17.40 -40.21 -4.85
CA ILE A 453 -18.24 -39.21 -4.16
C ILE A 453 -18.35 -39.50 -2.65
N ARG A 454 -18.51 -40.78 -2.28
CA ARG A 454 -18.60 -41.20 -0.88
C ARG A 454 -17.26 -40.97 -0.17
N ASP A 455 -16.18 -41.43 -0.78
CA ASP A 455 -14.85 -41.40 -0.18
C ASP A 455 -14.36 -39.95 -0.04
N LEU A 456 -14.60 -39.10 -1.04
CA LEU A 456 -14.34 -37.67 -1.00
C LEU A 456 -15.10 -36.98 0.15
N ARG A 457 -16.38 -37.31 0.35
CA ARG A 457 -17.17 -36.72 1.46
C ARG A 457 -16.60 -37.08 2.82
N VAL A 458 -16.04 -38.29 2.97
CA VAL A 458 -15.36 -38.71 4.21
C VAL A 458 -14.04 -37.97 4.36
N ALA A 459 -13.24 -37.90 3.29
CA ALA A 459 -11.95 -37.20 3.29
C ALA A 459 -12.10 -35.71 3.64
N LEU A 460 -13.09 -35.01 3.08
CA LEU A 460 -13.35 -33.59 3.36
C LEU A 460 -13.61 -33.30 4.85
N LYS A 461 -14.16 -34.25 5.62
CA LYS A 461 -14.34 -34.08 7.08
C LYS A 461 -13.03 -34.05 7.86
N VAL A 462 -11.95 -34.55 7.27
CA VAL A 462 -10.60 -34.59 7.85
C VAL A 462 -9.77 -33.45 7.30
N VAL A 463 -9.82 -33.27 5.97
CA VAL A 463 -9.04 -32.27 5.22
C VAL A 463 -9.42 -30.84 5.60
N VAL A 464 -10.71 -30.52 5.75
CA VAL A 464 -11.14 -29.14 6.07
C VAL A 464 -10.62 -28.67 7.43
N PRO A 465 -10.75 -29.45 8.54
CA PRO A 465 -10.12 -29.08 9.81
C PRO A 465 -8.59 -29.01 9.75
N GLN A 466 -7.94 -29.90 8.99
CA GLN A 466 -6.48 -29.89 8.82
C GLN A 466 -6.01 -28.62 8.14
N LEU A 467 -6.68 -28.18 7.08
CA LEU A 467 -6.38 -26.92 6.42
C LEU A 467 -6.50 -25.73 7.38
N ALA A 468 -7.56 -25.69 8.21
CA ALA A 468 -7.74 -24.60 9.17
C ALA A 468 -6.61 -24.54 10.21
N LEU A 469 -6.15 -25.71 10.69
CA LEU A 469 -5.01 -25.80 11.60
C LEU A 469 -3.71 -25.37 10.91
N LEU A 470 -3.51 -25.77 9.65
CA LEU A 470 -2.35 -25.38 8.85
C LEU A 470 -2.32 -23.87 8.57
N GLU A 471 -3.47 -23.28 8.24
CA GLU A 471 -3.62 -21.82 8.11
C GLU A 471 -3.25 -21.13 9.42
N GLU A 472 -3.79 -21.57 10.56
CA GLU A 472 -3.46 -21.01 11.87
C GLU A 472 -1.98 -21.17 12.21
N GLU A 473 -1.38 -22.33 11.93
CA GLU A 473 0.03 -22.62 12.21
C GLU A 473 0.97 -21.78 11.35
N ILE A 474 0.72 -21.70 10.04
CA ILE A 474 1.53 -20.89 9.12
C ILE A 474 1.38 -19.40 9.46
N TYR A 475 0.15 -18.92 9.65
CA TYR A 475 -0.07 -17.51 9.98
C TYR A 475 0.48 -17.15 11.36
N SER A 476 0.39 -18.04 12.36
CA SER A 476 0.93 -17.75 13.71
C SER A 476 2.45 -17.86 13.80
N GLN A 477 3.09 -18.81 13.09
CA GLN A 477 4.55 -18.97 13.14
C GLN A 477 5.28 -17.93 12.29
N ILE A 478 4.71 -17.53 11.15
CA ILE A 478 5.33 -16.57 10.22
C ILE A 478 4.99 -15.12 10.59
N ALA A 479 3.83 -14.84 11.20
CA ALA A 479 3.52 -13.48 11.69
C ALA A 479 4.35 -13.05 12.93
N ILE A 480 5.26 -13.89 13.42
CA ILE A 480 6.17 -13.61 14.54
C ILE A 480 7.60 -13.26 14.05
N TYR A 481 7.92 -13.43 12.76
CA TYR A 481 9.30 -13.30 12.23
C TYR A 481 9.54 -12.19 11.23
#